data_AF-A0A971EDI9-F1
#
_entry.id   AF-A0A971EDI9-F1
#
_cell.length_a   1.000
_cell.length_b   1.000
_cell.length_c   1.000
_cell.angle_alpha   90.00
_cell.angle_beta   90.00
_cell.angle_gamma   90.00
#
_symmetry.space_group_name_H-M   'P 1'
#
loop_
_entity.id
_entity.type
_entity.pdbx_description
1 polymer ?
#
loop_
_entity_poly.entity_id
_entity_poly.type
_entity_poly.pdbx_seq_one_letter_code
_entity_poly.pdbx_strand_id
1 'polypeptide(L)'
;LVESEHSSMSVCIAAQAAGARAVSATSSCGLALMYELLYVAASCRLPITLACVNRALSGPININADHSDSMGARDSGWIQIYAENNQEAYDNFIMAMPIGEHPSVRLPVMTCMDGFITSHAVENIELLDTDVVRKFVGEYNPEHYLLKKENPLAVGPYGISAYYMEQKVMQAEAMKAAKARILEVAAEFARISGRHYGLLEEYKMEDAELALVLIGSTAGTAKAAVDKLREGGVKAGLVKIRVFRPFPGEELAQALGKTKAVAVMDRSEGFSANGGPVFAETRSALYDLRERPYLINIVYGLGGRDMKVEDIEKIFSRLADIAATGEIGPVYTHMGQRSREEKV
;
A
#
# COMPACT_ATOMS: atom_id res chain seq x y z
N LEU A 1 14.37 10.50 21.94
CA LEU A 1 13.51 9.34 22.25
C LEU A 1 12.32 9.87 23.03
N VAL A 2 11.11 9.52 22.62
CA VAL A 2 9.86 9.84 23.31
C VAL A 2 9.36 8.60 24.04
N GLU A 3 8.35 8.74 24.90
CA GLU A 3 7.81 7.69 25.76
C GLU A 3 6.89 6.68 25.03
N SER A 4 6.27 7.08 23.92
CA SER A 4 5.39 6.21 23.13
C SER A 4 5.29 6.68 21.67
N GLU A 5 4.75 5.83 20.80
CA GLU A 5 4.49 6.17 19.40
C GLU A 5 3.42 7.24 19.22
N HIS A 6 2.44 7.36 20.14
CA HIS A 6 1.51 8.50 20.16
C HIS A 6 2.30 9.81 20.30
N SER A 7 3.20 9.88 21.27
CA SER A 7 4.06 11.04 21.50
C SER A 7 5.03 11.26 20.34
N SER A 8 5.49 10.19 19.69
CA SER A 8 6.38 10.26 18.52
C SER A 8 5.70 10.97 17.36
N MET A 9 4.46 10.58 17.03
CA MET A 9 3.69 11.23 15.98
C MET A 9 3.30 12.67 16.37
N SER A 10 3.02 12.93 17.65
CA SER A 10 2.79 14.31 18.14
C SER A 10 3.98 15.23 17.88
N VAL A 11 5.21 14.76 18.17
CA VAL A 11 6.44 15.51 17.92
C VAL A 11 6.64 15.72 16.42
N CYS A 12 6.35 14.72 15.58
CA CYS A 12 6.42 14.86 14.12
C CYS A 12 5.44 15.90 13.59
N ILE A 13 4.20 15.91 14.09
CA ILE A 13 3.18 16.92 13.76
C ILE A 13 3.66 18.32 14.15
N ALA A 14 4.17 18.49 15.37
CA ALA A 14 4.68 19.77 15.83
C ALA A 14 5.86 20.27 14.97
N ALA A 15 6.82 19.39 14.66
CA ALA A 15 7.97 19.72 13.82
C ALA A 15 7.54 20.11 12.39
N GLN A 16 6.67 19.30 11.76
CA GLN A 16 6.16 19.56 10.42
C GLN A 16 5.37 20.87 10.34
N ALA A 17 4.51 21.13 11.34
CA ALA A 17 3.74 22.35 11.45
C ALA A 17 4.63 23.58 11.74
N ALA A 18 5.74 23.39 12.47
CA ALA A 18 6.73 24.43 12.73
C ALA A 18 7.62 24.76 11.52
N GLY A 19 7.51 24.01 10.42
CA GLY A 19 8.22 24.27 9.17
C GLY A 19 9.46 23.38 8.94
N ALA A 20 9.68 22.36 9.78
CA ALA A 20 10.76 21.40 9.60
C ALA A 20 10.25 20.09 8.99
N ARG A 21 10.99 19.51 8.05
CA ARG A 21 10.66 18.18 7.50
C ARG A 21 10.77 17.12 8.59
N ALA A 22 9.68 16.39 8.84
CA ALA A 22 9.58 15.36 9.87
C ALA A 22 9.46 13.96 9.25
N VAL A 23 10.22 13.03 9.84
CA VAL A 23 10.28 11.62 9.42
C VAL A 23 10.19 10.75 10.67
N SER A 24 9.47 9.63 10.56
CA SER A 24 9.40 8.63 11.64
C SER A 24 9.39 7.21 11.06
N ALA A 25 9.51 6.22 11.94
CA ALA A 25 9.39 4.81 11.61
C ALA A 25 8.61 4.07 12.71
N THR A 26 7.75 3.14 12.33
CA THR A 26 6.93 2.35 13.27
C THR A 26 6.47 1.04 12.65
N SER A 27 5.80 0.21 13.46
CA SER A 27 5.17 -1.05 13.04
C SER A 27 4.04 -1.43 14.01
N SER A 28 3.04 -2.21 13.56
CA SER A 28 2.10 -2.94 14.43
C SER A 28 1.47 -2.06 15.52
N CYS A 29 1.57 -2.45 16.79
CA CYS A 29 1.02 -1.73 17.93
C CYS A 29 1.53 -0.29 18.04
N GLY A 30 2.75 -0.01 17.58
CA GLY A 30 3.26 1.36 17.54
C GLY A 30 2.46 2.23 16.57
N LEU A 31 2.11 1.70 15.39
CA LEU A 31 1.21 2.39 14.47
C LEU A 31 -0.20 2.53 15.06
N ALA A 32 -0.69 1.51 15.78
CA ALA A 32 -1.98 1.58 16.47
C ALA A 32 -2.01 2.68 17.54
N LEU A 33 -0.92 2.87 18.28
CA LEU A 33 -0.77 3.98 19.24
C LEU A 33 -0.72 5.35 18.56
N MET A 34 -0.33 5.41 17.27
CA MET A 34 -0.40 6.64 16.47
C MET A 34 -1.79 6.94 15.91
N TYR A 35 -2.76 6.02 15.98
CA TYR A 35 -3.97 6.04 15.14
C TYR A 35 -4.73 7.37 15.15
N GLU A 36 -5.00 7.93 16.33
CA GLU A 36 -5.62 9.26 16.48
C GLU A 36 -4.84 10.34 15.72
N LEU A 37 -3.51 10.36 15.92
CA LEU A 37 -2.65 11.40 15.39
C LEU A 37 -2.39 11.27 13.89
N LEU A 38 -2.58 10.09 13.32
CA LEU A 38 -2.59 9.95 11.86
C LEU A 38 -3.67 10.85 11.24
N TYR A 39 -4.88 10.87 11.82
CA TYR A 39 -5.96 11.76 11.36
C TYR A 39 -5.63 13.24 11.60
N VAL A 40 -4.96 13.57 12.70
CA VAL A 40 -4.52 14.94 13.00
C VAL A 40 -3.51 15.42 11.95
N ALA A 41 -2.48 14.61 11.64
CA ALA A 41 -1.46 14.92 10.64
C ALA A 41 -2.07 15.17 9.26
N ALA A 42 -2.92 14.25 8.80
CA ALA A 42 -3.61 14.40 7.51
C ALA A 42 -4.54 15.61 7.49
N SER A 43 -5.27 15.85 8.59
CA SER A 43 -6.22 16.97 8.65
C SER A 43 -5.56 18.33 8.73
N CYS A 44 -4.37 18.41 9.34
CA CYS A 44 -3.56 19.61 9.36
C CYS A 44 -2.74 19.83 8.07
N ARG A 45 -2.89 18.95 7.06
CA ARG A 45 -2.17 19.03 5.77
C ARG A 45 -0.65 19.04 5.94
N LEU A 46 -0.16 18.17 6.81
CA LEU A 46 1.25 18.08 7.17
C LEU A 46 1.91 16.89 6.44
N PRO A 47 2.84 17.12 5.51
CA PRO A 47 3.45 16.06 4.71
C PRO A 47 4.58 15.35 5.46
N ILE A 48 4.21 14.61 6.51
CA ILE A 48 5.11 13.76 7.30
C ILE A 48 5.39 12.47 6.50
N THR A 49 6.64 12.02 6.48
CA THR A 49 7.01 10.72 5.89
C THR A 49 7.17 9.67 6.99
N LEU A 50 6.49 8.53 6.84
CA LEU A 50 6.55 7.41 7.78
C LEU A 50 7.05 6.16 7.08
N ALA A 51 8.15 5.58 7.57
CA ALA A 51 8.51 4.20 7.24
C ALA A 51 7.64 3.25 8.08
N CYS A 52 6.72 2.54 7.42
CA CYS A 52 5.83 1.58 8.06
C CYS A 52 6.32 0.16 7.74
N VAL A 53 6.95 -0.49 8.71
CA VAL A 53 7.38 -1.89 8.57
C VAL A 53 6.20 -2.76 8.99
N ASN A 54 5.44 -3.26 8.02
CA ASN A 54 4.19 -3.95 8.26
C ASN A 54 4.38 -5.22 9.06
N ARG A 55 3.62 -5.32 10.16
CA ARG A 55 3.71 -6.38 11.14
C ARG A 55 2.34 -6.64 11.75
N ALA A 56 2.09 -7.92 12.06
CA ALA A 56 0.91 -8.35 12.79
C ALA A 56 0.57 -7.48 14.00
N LEU A 57 -0.68 -7.01 14.06
CA LEU A 57 -1.26 -6.45 15.28
C LEU A 57 -1.36 -7.53 16.36
N SER A 58 -1.20 -7.11 17.62
CA SER A 58 -1.14 -8.06 18.73
C SER A 58 -2.48 -8.72 19.02
N GLY A 59 -2.46 -10.04 19.17
CA GLY A 59 -3.59 -10.86 19.64
C GLY A 59 -3.80 -12.10 18.77
N PRO A 60 -2.99 -13.18 18.92
CA PRO A 60 -1.82 -13.31 19.79
C PRO A 60 -0.63 -12.47 19.31
N ILE A 61 0.33 -12.18 20.18
CA ILE A 61 1.51 -11.40 19.79
C ILE A 61 2.27 -12.11 18.65
N ASN A 62 2.54 -11.38 17.58
CA ASN A 62 3.36 -11.84 16.48
C ASN A 62 4.19 -10.67 15.94
N ILE A 63 5.48 -10.90 15.75
CA ILE A 63 6.41 -9.87 15.29
C ILE A 63 6.64 -9.91 13.77
N ASN A 64 6.11 -10.92 13.08
CA ASN A 64 6.33 -11.12 11.66
C ASN A 64 5.31 -10.36 10.79
N ALA A 65 5.56 -10.35 9.48
CA ALA A 65 4.75 -9.62 8.51
C ALA A 65 3.29 -10.08 8.46
N ASP A 66 2.41 -9.10 8.55
CA ASP A 66 1.14 -9.02 7.83
C ASP A 66 0.81 -7.53 7.68
N HIS A 67 -0.29 -7.18 7.01
CA HIS A 67 -0.67 -5.79 6.72
C HIS A 67 -1.75 -5.24 7.65
N SER A 68 -2.08 -5.93 8.75
CA SER A 68 -3.17 -5.55 9.66
C SER A 68 -3.00 -4.15 10.26
N ASP A 69 -1.76 -3.69 10.43
CA ASP A 69 -1.43 -2.36 10.93
C ASP A 69 -1.78 -1.24 9.93
N SER A 70 -1.11 -1.21 8.77
CA SER A 70 -1.33 -0.18 7.75
C SER A 70 -2.72 -0.24 7.16
N MET A 71 -3.29 -1.45 6.99
CA MET A 71 -4.66 -1.63 6.53
C MET A 71 -5.68 -1.19 7.57
N GLY A 72 -5.36 -1.24 8.86
CA GLY A 72 -6.15 -0.63 9.92
C GLY A 72 -6.14 0.90 9.84
N ALA A 73 -5.05 1.49 9.34
CA ALA A 73 -4.87 2.93 9.20
C ALA A 73 -5.25 3.50 7.80
N ARG A 74 -5.78 2.68 6.89
CA ARG A 74 -6.02 3.05 5.47
C ARG A 74 -6.98 4.23 5.25
N ASP A 75 -7.84 4.53 6.22
CA ASP A 75 -8.84 5.60 6.13
C ASP A 75 -8.41 6.89 6.86
N SER A 76 -7.16 6.94 7.34
CA SER A 76 -6.59 8.08 8.07
C SER A 76 -6.24 9.31 7.21
N GLY A 77 -6.40 9.22 5.89
CA GLY A 77 -6.04 10.30 4.95
C GLY A 77 -4.56 10.33 4.56
N TRP A 78 -3.83 9.25 4.83
CA TRP A 78 -2.42 9.09 4.43
C TRP A 78 -2.32 8.43 3.05
N ILE A 79 -1.34 8.87 2.26
CA ILE A 79 -0.92 8.17 1.05
C ILE A 79 -0.20 6.90 1.51
N GLN A 80 -0.48 5.75 0.90
CA GLN A 80 0.14 4.47 1.26
C GLN A 80 0.77 3.82 0.02
N ILE A 81 2.10 3.68 0.05
CA ILE A 81 2.90 3.09 -1.02
C ILE A 81 3.63 1.87 -0.47
N TYR A 82 3.45 0.71 -1.09
CA TYR A 82 3.98 -0.58 -0.65
C TYR A 82 5.13 -1.02 -1.54
N ALA A 83 6.19 -1.52 -0.92
CA ALA A 83 7.36 -2.07 -1.59
C ALA A 83 7.26 -3.61 -1.71
N GLU A 84 7.68 -4.14 -2.86
CA GLU A 84 7.93 -5.57 -3.06
C GLU A 84 9.22 -6.03 -2.39
N ASN A 85 10.31 -5.27 -2.57
CA ASN A 85 11.67 -5.68 -2.21
C ASN A 85 12.49 -4.50 -1.62
N ASN A 86 13.76 -4.75 -1.31
CA ASN A 86 14.63 -3.75 -0.66
C ASN A 86 14.87 -2.53 -1.56
N GLN A 87 14.98 -2.74 -2.88
CA GLN A 87 15.17 -1.65 -3.86
C GLN A 87 13.95 -0.72 -3.88
N GLU A 88 12.74 -1.29 -3.97
CA GLU A 88 11.51 -0.50 -3.95
C GLU A 88 11.30 0.21 -2.63
N ALA A 89 11.67 -0.39 -1.50
CA ALA A 89 11.59 0.25 -0.19
C ALA A 89 12.45 1.52 -0.14
N TYR A 90 13.67 1.47 -0.67
CA TYR A 90 14.58 2.61 -0.80
C TYR A 90 14.01 3.68 -1.74
N ASP A 91 13.57 3.29 -2.92
CA ASP A 91 13.09 4.22 -3.96
C ASP A 91 11.77 4.89 -3.57
N ASN A 92 10.83 4.14 -2.99
CA ASN A 92 9.56 4.68 -2.46
C ASN A 92 9.81 5.73 -1.38
N PHE A 93 10.82 5.52 -0.53
CA PHE A 93 11.18 6.48 0.51
C PHE A 93 11.65 7.81 -0.08
N ILE A 94 12.50 7.78 -1.12
CA ILE A 94 12.96 8.99 -1.80
C ILE A 94 11.81 9.71 -2.51
N MET A 95 10.91 8.98 -3.16
CA MET A 95 9.76 9.56 -3.85
C MET A 95 8.71 10.15 -2.88
N ALA A 96 8.61 9.64 -1.65
CA ALA A 96 7.56 10.03 -0.71
C ALA A 96 7.54 11.54 -0.40
N MET A 97 8.70 12.17 -0.20
CA MET A 97 8.78 13.59 0.12
C MET A 97 8.24 14.49 -1.00
N PRO A 98 8.76 14.45 -2.25
CA PRO A 98 8.23 15.29 -3.33
C PRO A 98 6.79 14.97 -3.75
N ILE A 99 6.26 13.79 -3.37
CA ILE A 99 4.83 13.47 -3.48
C ILE A 99 4.03 14.24 -2.42
N GLY A 100 4.35 14.02 -1.14
CA GLY A 100 3.59 14.56 -0.02
C GLY A 100 3.69 16.08 0.08
N GLU A 101 4.88 16.63 -0.17
CA GLU A 101 5.18 18.06 0.00
C GLU A 101 4.63 18.95 -1.13
N HIS A 102 4.16 18.36 -2.24
CA HIS A 102 3.63 19.13 -3.37
C HIS A 102 2.44 20.00 -2.92
N PRO A 103 2.34 21.29 -3.33
CA PRO A 103 1.32 22.22 -2.83
C PRO A 103 -0.13 21.76 -2.99
N SER A 104 -0.44 21.05 -4.09
CA SER A 104 -1.77 20.46 -4.33
C SER A 104 -2.06 19.23 -3.46
N VAL A 105 -1.02 18.57 -2.96
CA VAL A 105 -1.10 17.35 -2.16
C VAL A 105 -1.03 17.68 -0.67
N ARG A 106 0.11 18.10 -0.11
CA ARG A 106 0.26 18.39 1.33
C ARG A 106 -0.43 17.35 2.22
N LEU A 107 -0.16 16.07 1.93
CA LEU A 107 -0.67 14.93 2.69
C LEU A 107 0.51 14.10 3.19
N PRO A 108 0.39 13.48 4.37
CA PRO A 108 1.42 12.60 4.88
C PRO A 108 1.48 11.28 4.08
N VAL A 109 2.67 10.65 4.06
CA VAL A 109 2.97 9.47 3.23
C VAL A 109 3.49 8.34 4.11
N MET A 110 2.86 7.17 4.02
CA MET A 110 3.37 5.90 4.54
C MET A 110 4.08 5.14 3.44
N THR A 111 5.35 4.83 3.68
CA THR A 111 6.16 3.93 2.86
C THR A 111 6.16 2.57 3.57
N CYS A 112 5.34 1.67 3.05
CA CYS A 112 5.03 0.37 3.60
C CYS A 112 5.99 -0.69 3.04
N MET A 113 6.46 -1.58 3.90
CA MET A 113 7.31 -2.71 3.53
C MET A 113 7.07 -3.89 4.47
N ASP A 114 7.28 -5.12 4.00
CA ASP A 114 6.98 -6.29 4.81
C ASP A 114 8.03 -6.56 5.90
N GLY A 115 7.57 -6.67 7.15
CA GLY A 115 8.41 -7.01 8.29
C GLY A 115 9.11 -8.35 8.11
N PHE A 116 10.40 -8.41 8.46
CA PHE A 116 11.31 -9.54 8.25
C PHE A 116 11.61 -9.84 6.77
N ILE A 117 10.59 -9.99 5.92
CA ILE A 117 10.75 -10.41 4.53
C ILE A 117 11.46 -9.34 3.69
N THR A 118 11.12 -8.06 3.87
CA THR A 118 11.79 -6.94 3.18
C THR A 118 12.70 -6.20 4.14
N SER A 119 12.25 -5.95 5.38
CA SER A 119 13.02 -5.11 6.32
C SER A 119 14.28 -5.75 6.89
N HIS A 120 14.39 -7.09 6.86
CA HIS A 120 15.57 -7.81 7.36
C HIS A 120 16.24 -8.67 6.27
N ALA A 121 15.69 -8.69 5.06
CA ALA A 121 16.35 -9.33 3.93
C ALA A 121 17.60 -8.54 3.54
N VAL A 122 18.63 -9.28 3.13
CA VAL A 122 19.85 -8.72 2.56
C VAL A 122 19.79 -8.95 1.05
N GLU A 123 19.81 -7.87 0.30
CA GLU A 123 19.75 -7.85 -1.16
C GLU A 123 20.74 -6.82 -1.69
N ASN A 124 21.29 -7.06 -2.89
CA ASN A 124 22.05 -6.04 -3.58
C ASN A 124 21.09 -5.02 -4.18
N ILE A 125 21.25 -3.76 -3.79
CA ILE A 125 20.45 -2.64 -4.31
C ILE A 125 21.36 -1.58 -4.94
N GLU A 126 20.80 -0.84 -5.87
CA GLU A 126 21.42 0.30 -6.53
C GLU A 126 21.06 1.59 -5.78
N LEU A 127 22.03 2.10 -5.04
CA LEU A 127 21.92 3.39 -4.37
C LEU A 127 22.19 4.53 -5.35
N LEU A 128 21.45 5.62 -5.20
CA LEU A 128 21.74 6.88 -5.86
C LEU A 128 22.75 7.67 -5.03
N ASP A 129 23.60 8.44 -5.72
CA ASP A 129 24.50 9.39 -5.06
C ASP A 129 23.71 10.39 -4.20
N THR A 130 24.27 10.74 -3.04
CA THR A 130 23.59 11.62 -2.07
C THR A 130 23.19 12.96 -2.68
N ASP A 131 24.02 13.54 -3.56
CA ASP A 131 23.72 14.82 -4.19
C ASP A 131 22.63 14.71 -5.27
N VAL A 132 22.48 13.54 -5.90
CA VAL A 132 21.34 13.27 -6.80
C VAL A 132 20.05 13.23 -6.00
N VAL A 133 20.05 12.52 -4.86
CA VAL A 133 18.88 12.44 -3.96
C VAL A 133 18.53 13.82 -3.41
N ARG A 134 19.51 14.60 -2.96
CA ARG A 134 19.27 15.98 -2.45
C ARG A 134 18.64 16.88 -3.49
N LYS A 135 19.11 16.84 -4.74
CA LYS A 135 18.53 17.62 -5.84
C LYS A 135 17.11 17.18 -6.19
N PHE A 136 16.85 15.88 -6.13
CA PHE A 136 15.53 15.31 -6.42
C PHE A 136 14.50 15.65 -5.33
N VAL A 137 14.83 15.42 -4.06
CA VAL A 137 13.94 15.67 -2.92
C VAL A 137 13.77 17.16 -2.66
N GLY A 138 14.83 17.94 -2.85
CA GLY A 138 14.83 19.38 -2.63
C GLY A 138 14.72 19.80 -1.15
N GLU A 139 14.62 21.11 -0.95
CA GLU A 139 14.44 21.73 0.35
C GLU A 139 12.95 21.91 0.69
N TYR A 140 12.58 21.61 1.92
CA TYR A 140 11.21 21.82 2.39
C TYR A 140 11.00 23.28 2.76
N ASN A 141 10.28 24.00 1.90
CA ASN A 141 9.99 25.42 2.07
C ASN A 141 8.47 25.65 2.09
N PRO A 142 7.78 25.32 3.20
CA PRO A 142 6.34 25.49 3.29
C PRO A 142 5.95 26.97 3.25
N GLU A 143 4.91 27.28 2.48
CA GLU A 143 4.40 28.65 2.36
C GLU A 143 3.89 29.20 3.71
N HIS A 144 3.23 28.34 4.50
CA HIS A 144 2.68 28.64 5.83
C HIS A 144 3.17 27.63 6.86
N TYR A 145 3.65 28.10 8.01
CA TYR A 145 4.10 27.29 9.13
C TYR A 145 4.06 28.10 10.45
N LEU A 146 3.97 27.42 11.59
CA LEU A 146 3.73 28.00 12.91
C LEU A 146 4.80 29.01 13.35
N LEU A 147 6.07 28.74 13.05
CA LEU A 147 7.19 29.59 13.47
C LEU A 147 7.52 30.71 12.47
N LYS A 148 6.68 30.93 11.45
CA LYS A 148 6.85 32.03 10.49
C LYS A 148 6.41 33.33 11.14
N LYS A 149 7.39 34.16 11.54
CA LYS A 149 7.16 35.41 12.29
C LYS A 149 6.18 36.35 11.58
N GLU A 150 6.25 36.40 10.25
CA GLU A 150 5.45 37.31 9.41
C GLU A 150 4.02 36.79 9.17
N ASN A 151 3.72 35.53 9.50
CA ASN A 151 2.43 34.90 9.23
C ASN A 151 1.98 34.05 10.42
N PRO A 152 1.46 34.67 11.50
CA PRO A 152 0.94 33.93 12.64
C PRO A 152 -0.21 33.02 12.20
N LEU A 153 -0.10 31.73 12.54
CA LEU A 153 -1.02 30.68 12.09
C LEU A 153 -1.53 29.89 13.30
N ALA A 154 -2.81 29.51 13.28
CA ALA A 154 -3.36 28.48 14.15
C ALA A 154 -3.45 27.16 13.38
N VAL A 155 -2.92 26.07 13.94
CA VAL A 155 -2.97 24.72 13.36
C VAL A 155 -3.81 23.83 14.27
N GLY A 156 -4.73 23.05 13.67
CA GLY A 156 -5.68 22.21 14.39
C GLY A 156 -6.72 22.95 15.25
N PRO A 157 -7.31 24.08 14.83
CA PRO A 157 -8.37 24.72 15.59
C PRO A 157 -9.62 23.83 15.64
N TYR A 158 -10.51 24.12 16.61
CA TYR A 158 -11.82 23.47 16.68
C TYR A 158 -12.65 23.78 15.43
N GLY A 159 -12.87 22.76 14.58
CA GLY A 159 -13.67 22.85 13.37
C GLY A 159 -15.15 22.64 13.66
N ILE A 160 -15.93 23.72 13.71
CA ILE A 160 -17.40 23.64 13.85
C ILE A 160 -18.05 23.05 12.60
N SER A 161 -19.30 22.59 12.72
CA SER A 161 -20.05 21.91 11.66
C SER A 161 -20.15 22.69 10.34
N ALA A 162 -20.06 24.02 10.38
CA ALA A 162 -20.10 24.89 9.20
C ALA A 162 -18.82 24.89 8.34
N TYR A 163 -17.72 24.29 8.82
CA TYR A 163 -16.43 24.26 8.11
C TYR A 163 -15.81 22.85 8.00
N TYR A 164 -16.25 21.90 8.83
CA TYR A 164 -15.63 20.59 8.90
C TYR A 164 -15.81 19.78 7.59
N MET A 165 -16.95 19.92 6.93
CA MET A 165 -17.22 19.23 5.66
C MET A 165 -16.27 19.73 4.56
N GLU A 166 -16.08 21.05 4.48
CA GLU A 166 -15.20 21.72 3.52
C GLU A 166 -13.75 21.25 3.71
N GLN A 167 -13.29 21.12 4.96
CA GLN A 167 -11.97 20.55 5.27
C GLN A 167 -11.82 19.10 4.78
N LYS A 168 -12.87 18.27 4.92
CA LYS A 168 -12.84 16.88 4.44
C LYS A 168 -12.89 16.79 2.92
N VAL A 169 -13.65 17.65 2.25
CA VAL A 169 -13.61 17.78 0.79
C VAL A 169 -12.20 18.16 0.33
N MET A 170 -11.55 19.13 0.98
CA MET A 170 -10.18 19.51 0.64
C MET A 170 -9.17 18.36 0.82
N GLN A 171 -9.32 17.52 1.85
CA GLN A 171 -8.51 16.30 2.02
C GLN A 171 -8.75 15.30 0.88
N ALA A 172 -10.01 15.09 0.49
CA ALA A 172 -10.36 14.20 -0.61
C ALA A 172 -9.80 14.67 -1.95
N GLU A 173 -9.93 15.97 -2.28
CA GLU A 173 -9.35 16.56 -3.49
C GLU A 173 -7.82 16.43 -3.52
N ALA A 174 -7.16 16.54 -2.37
CA ALA A 174 -5.72 16.33 -2.28
C ALA A 174 -5.30 14.87 -2.48
N MET A 175 -6.11 13.93 -2.02
CA MET A 175 -5.88 12.51 -2.27
C MET A 175 -6.02 12.20 -3.78
N LYS A 176 -6.96 12.86 -4.48
CA LYS A 176 -7.05 12.80 -5.95
C LYS A 176 -5.82 13.41 -6.62
N ALA A 177 -5.39 14.59 -6.17
CA ALA A 177 -4.18 15.25 -6.67
C ALA A 177 -2.91 14.42 -6.42
N ALA A 178 -2.85 13.68 -5.31
CA ALA A 178 -1.75 12.78 -5.00
C ALA A 178 -1.58 11.70 -6.07
N LYS A 179 -2.68 11.15 -6.61
CA LYS A 179 -2.64 10.12 -7.67
C LYS A 179 -1.86 10.61 -8.88
N ALA A 180 -2.15 11.83 -9.35
CA ALA A 180 -1.42 12.46 -10.45
C ALA A 180 0.05 12.74 -10.09
N ARG A 181 0.29 13.33 -8.91
CA ARG A 181 1.65 13.67 -8.46
C ARG A 181 2.55 12.45 -8.32
N ILE A 182 2.01 11.30 -7.88
CA ILE A 182 2.76 10.04 -7.79
C ILE A 182 3.32 9.63 -9.17
N LEU A 183 2.52 9.75 -10.23
CA LEU A 183 2.95 9.39 -11.59
C LEU A 183 4.00 10.36 -12.13
N GLU A 184 3.86 11.66 -11.86
CA GLU A 184 4.86 12.68 -12.21
C GLU A 184 6.20 12.41 -11.52
N VAL A 185 6.17 12.18 -10.21
CA VAL A 185 7.37 11.88 -9.41
C VAL A 185 8.01 10.57 -9.88
N ALA A 186 7.23 9.56 -10.22
CA ALA A 186 7.76 8.32 -10.78
C ALA A 186 8.48 8.54 -12.13
N ALA A 187 7.96 9.41 -12.99
CA ALA A 187 8.61 9.79 -14.25
C ALA A 187 9.86 10.68 -14.05
N GLU A 188 9.87 11.54 -13.03
CA GLU A 188 11.06 12.27 -12.57
C GLU A 188 12.12 11.28 -12.04
N PHE A 189 11.70 10.31 -11.23
CA PHE A 189 12.58 9.32 -10.61
C PHE A 189 13.22 8.40 -11.66
N ALA A 190 12.46 7.98 -12.67
CA ALA A 190 12.98 7.17 -13.78
C ALA A 190 14.11 7.87 -14.54
N ARG A 191 14.07 9.20 -14.67
CA ARG A 191 15.13 9.97 -15.35
C ARG A 191 16.46 9.97 -14.60
N ILE A 192 16.44 9.86 -13.27
CA ILE A 192 17.65 9.89 -12.44
C ILE A 192 18.15 8.50 -12.04
N SER A 193 17.27 7.48 -12.08
CA SER A 193 17.59 6.12 -11.61
C SER A 193 17.52 5.05 -12.70
N GLY A 194 16.83 5.31 -13.81
CA GLY A 194 16.48 4.29 -14.81
C GLY A 194 15.35 3.35 -14.39
N ARG A 195 14.83 3.46 -13.16
CA ARG A 195 13.79 2.56 -12.61
C ARG A 195 12.40 3.17 -12.77
N HIS A 196 11.47 2.38 -13.31
CA HIS A 196 10.12 2.82 -13.66
C HIS A 196 9.10 2.34 -12.63
N TYR A 197 8.22 3.25 -12.20
CA TYR A 197 7.16 2.95 -11.24
C TYR A 197 5.81 3.48 -11.71
N GLY A 198 4.75 2.74 -11.39
CA GLY A 198 3.35 3.15 -11.59
C GLY A 198 2.57 3.14 -10.27
N LEU A 199 1.24 3.22 -10.38
CA LEU A 199 0.33 2.99 -9.26
C LEU A 199 0.17 1.49 -8.95
N LEU A 200 0.25 0.68 -10.01
CA LEU A 200 0.30 -0.78 -10.00
C LEU A 200 1.34 -1.24 -11.02
N GLU A 201 1.77 -2.49 -10.91
CA GLU A 201 2.59 -3.18 -11.90
C GLU A 201 1.76 -4.33 -12.48
N GLU A 202 1.63 -4.35 -13.80
CA GLU A 202 1.07 -5.46 -14.55
C GLU A 202 2.22 -6.40 -14.97
N TYR A 203 2.10 -7.68 -14.67
CA TYR A 203 3.08 -8.70 -15.04
C TYR A 203 2.38 -9.80 -15.85
N LYS A 204 2.72 -9.89 -17.14
CA LYS A 204 2.15 -10.84 -18.11
C LYS A 204 0.63 -10.79 -18.16
N MET A 205 0.07 -9.59 -18.32
CA MET A 205 -1.38 -9.33 -18.33
C MET A 205 -1.98 -9.20 -19.74
N GLU A 206 -1.15 -9.04 -20.77
CA GLU A 206 -1.55 -8.66 -22.13
C GLU A 206 -2.57 -9.62 -22.77
N ASP A 207 -2.40 -10.93 -22.49
CA ASP A 207 -3.25 -12.02 -22.94
C ASP A 207 -3.77 -12.88 -21.77
N ALA A 208 -3.65 -12.39 -20.52
CA ALA A 208 -4.01 -13.17 -19.34
C ALA A 208 -5.51 -13.48 -19.30
N GLU A 209 -5.84 -14.75 -19.07
CA GLU A 209 -7.21 -15.19 -18.81
C GLU A 209 -7.47 -15.38 -17.30
N LEU A 210 -6.41 -15.66 -16.53
CA LEU A 210 -6.46 -15.81 -15.08
C LEU A 210 -5.51 -14.81 -14.46
N ALA A 211 -5.92 -14.10 -13.42
CA ALA A 211 -5.05 -13.13 -12.77
C ALA A 211 -5.01 -13.24 -11.25
N LEU A 212 -3.85 -12.88 -10.70
CA LEU A 212 -3.64 -12.69 -9.27
C LEU A 212 -3.53 -11.20 -8.97
N VAL A 213 -4.15 -10.72 -7.90
CA VAL A 213 -4.00 -9.35 -7.40
C VAL A 213 -3.45 -9.41 -5.99
N LEU A 214 -2.37 -8.68 -5.73
CA LEU A 214 -1.75 -8.65 -4.40
C LEU A 214 -0.96 -7.35 -4.17
N ILE A 215 -0.41 -7.24 -2.97
CA ILE A 215 0.43 -6.13 -2.52
C ILE A 215 1.60 -6.66 -1.68
N GLY A 216 2.75 -5.99 -1.73
CA GLY A 216 3.95 -6.33 -0.95
C GLY A 216 4.78 -7.48 -1.54
N SER A 217 5.58 -8.11 -0.67
CA SER A 217 6.70 -8.98 -1.05
C SER A 217 6.32 -10.30 -1.72
N THR A 218 5.07 -10.77 -1.56
CA THR A 218 4.60 -11.98 -2.27
C THR A 218 4.62 -11.80 -3.78
N ALA A 219 4.66 -10.57 -4.29
CA ALA A 219 4.75 -10.32 -5.73
C ALA A 219 5.95 -11.03 -6.37
N GLY A 220 7.11 -11.08 -5.70
CA GLY A 220 8.28 -11.80 -6.20
C GLY A 220 8.01 -13.30 -6.39
N THR A 221 7.44 -13.95 -5.36
CA THR A 221 7.06 -15.38 -5.45
C THR A 221 5.97 -15.62 -6.49
N ALA A 222 5.00 -14.70 -6.60
CA ALA A 222 3.94 -14.78 -7.59
C ALA A 222 4.44 -14.66 -9.02
N LYS A 223 5.41 -13.78 -9.29
CA LYS A 223 6.07 -13.67 -10.60
C LYS A 223 6.71 -15.01 -11.00
N ALA A 224 7.43 -15.65 -10.08
CA ALA A 224 8.03 -16.96 -10.32
C ALA A 224 6.98 -18.05 -10.63
N ALA A 225 5.85 -18.07 -9.91
CA ALA A 225 4.75 -19.00 -10.20
C ALA A 225 4.09 -18.72 -11.56
N VAL A 226 3.85 -17.45 -11.87
CA VAL A 226 3.30 -17.01 -13.16
C VAL A 226 4.22 -17.43 -14.31
N ASP A 227 5.55 -17.28 -14.15
CA ASP A 227 6.51 -17.71 -15.16
C ASP A 227 6.44 -19.21 -15.45
N LYS A 228 6.44 -20.03 -14.39
CA LYS A 228 6.33 -21.49 -14.51
C LYS A 228 5.01 -21.94 -15.15
N LEU A 229 3.90 -21.29 -14.80
CA LEU A 229 2.59 -21.56 -15.40
C LEU A 229 2.54 -21.16 -16.87
N ARG A 230 3.17 -20.03 -17.22
CA ARG A 230 3.26 -19.52 -18.59
C ARG A 230 4.09 -20.43 -19.49
N GLU A 231 5.18 -21.00 -18.97
CA GLU A 231 5.96 -22.05 -19.66
C GLU A 231 5.11 -23.29 -19.94
N GLY A 232 4.15 -23.61 -19.05
CA GLY A 232 3.15 -24.66 -19.23
C GLY A 232 1.96 -24.28 -20.13
N GLY A 233 1.95 -23.09 -20.73
CA GLY A 233 0.88 -22.62 -21.62
C GLY A 233 -0.35 -22.05 -20.92
N VAL A 234 -0.33 -21.88 -19.59
CA VAL A 234 -1.42 -21.23 -18.85
C VAL A 234 -1.31 -19.72 -19.01
N LYS A 235 -2.41 -19.06 -19.41
CA LYS A 235 -2.50 -17.61 -19.55
C LYS A 235 -2.66 -16.90 -18.20
N ALA A 236 -1.67 -17.07 -17.33
CA ALA A 236 -1.62 -16.51 -15.98
C ALA A 236 -1.01 -15.10 -15.97
N GLY A 237 -1.64 -14.16 -15.28
CA GLY A 237 -1.12 -12.81 -15.07
C GLY A 237 -1.11 -12.41 -13.61
N LEU A 238 -0.40 -11.33 -13.30
CA LEU A 238 -0.30 -10.75 -11.97
C LEU A 238 -0.46 -9.24 -12.04
N VAL A 239 -1.23 -8.68 -11.12
CA VAL A 239 -1.28 -7.24 -10.84
C VAL A 239 -0.79 -7.01 -9.42
N LYS A 240 0.37 -6.36 -9.29
CA LYS A 240 0.90 -5.91 -8.00
C LYS A 240 0.46 -4.47 -7.75
N ILE A 241 -0.35 -4.24 -6.74
CA ILE A 241 -0.69 -2.89 -6.29
C ILE A 241 0.52 -2.31 -5.57
N ARG A 242 1.03 -1.18 -6.06
CA ARG A 242 2.10 -0.41 -5.39
C ARG A 242 1.51 0.69 -4.52
N VAL A 243 0.49 1.40 -5.00
CA VAL A 243 -0.18 2.47 -4.27
C VAL A 243 -1.55 1.99 -3.85
N PHE A 244 -1.80 1.85 -2.54
CA PHE A 244 -3.11 1.44 -2.02
C PHE A 244 -4.00 2.66 -1.70
N ARG A 245 -3.38 3.78 -1.33
CA ARG A 245 -4.02 5.08 -1.14
C ARG A 245 -3.18 6.16 -1.83
N PRO A 246 -3.73 6.93 -2.78
CA PRO A 246 -5.06 6.76 -3.39
C PRO A 246 -5.20 5.42 -4.12
N PHE A 247 -6.38 4.78 -4.02
CA PHE A 247 -6.59 3.46 -4.64
C PHE A 247 -6.72 3.57 -6.17
N PRO A 248 -5.97 2.77 -6.97
CA PRO A 248 -5.95 2.85 -8.43
C PRO A 248 -7.09 2.02 -9.05
N GLY A 249 -8.34 2.36 -8.71
CA GLY A 249 -9.51 1.56 -9.11
C GLY A 249 -9.72 1.51 -10.62
N GLU A 250 -9.56 2.65 -11.32
CA GLU A 250 -9.72 2.73 -12.78
C GLU A 250 -8.67 1.88 -13.50
N GLU A 251 -7.40 2.01 -13.10
CA GLU A 251 -6.28 1.25 -13.66
C GLU A 251 -6.42 -0.25 -13.39
N LEU A 252 -6.85 -0.61 -12.18
CA LEU A 252 -7.07 -2.01 -11.81
C LEU A 252 -8.23 -2.62 -12.59
N ALA A 253 -9.33 -1.89 -12.78
CA ALA A 253 -10.45 -2.35 -13.59
C ALA A 253 -10.05 -2.53 -15.06
N GLN A 254 -9.23 -1.62 -15.60
CA GLN A 254 -8.69 -1.73 -16.95
C GLN A 254 -7.80 -2.98 -17.11
N ALA A 255 -6.90 -3.24 -16.17
CA ALA A 255 -5.99 -4.39 -16.21
C ALA A 255 -6.76 -5.73 -16.13
N LEU A 256 -7.79 -5.80 -15.29
CA LEU A 256 -8.50 -7.06 -15.01
C LEU A 256 -9.72 -7.30 -15.91
N GLY A 257 -10.25 -6.28 -16.58
CA GLY A 257 -11.54 -6.34 -17.27
C GLY A 257 -11.64 -7.38 -18.40
N LYS A 258 -10.51 -7.89 -18.91
CA LYS A 258 -10.45 -8.94 -19.95
C LYS A 258 -10.20 -10.34 -19.40
N THR A 259 -9.93 -10.47 -18.11
CA THR A 259 -9.69 -11.76 -17.46
C THR A 259 -11.02 -12.50 -17.25
N LYS A 260 -10.95 -13.83 -17.14
CA LYS A 260 -12.11 -14.70 -16.84
C LYS A 260 -12.28 -14.91 -15.35
N ALA A 261 -11.17 -15.08 -14.63
CA ALA A 261 -11.19 -15.31 -13.19
C ALA A 261 -9.98 -14.65 -12.51
N VAL A 262 -10.20 -14.11 -11.32
CA VAL A 262 -9.22 -13.35 -10.54
C VAL A 262 -9.23 -13.82 -9.09
N ALA A 263 -8.04 -14.07 -8.54
CA ALA A 263 -7.85 -14.24 -7.10
C ALA A 263 -7.21 -12.98 -6.53
N VAL A 264 -7.82 -12.42 -5.49
CA VAL A 264 -7.25 -11.30 -4.73
C VAL A 264 -6.68 -11.83 -3.43
N MET A 265 -5.38 -11.61 -3.23
CA MET A 265 -4.67 -12.08 -2.06
C MET A 265 -4.53 -10.97 -1.03
N ASP A 266 -5.07 -11.21 0.16
CA ASP A 266 -4.97 -10.30 1.29
C ASP A 266 -4.01 -10.87 2.33
N ARG A 267 -2.91 -10.15 2.60
CA ARG A 267 -2.07 -10.42 3.76
C ARG A 267 -2.58 -9.66 5.00
N SER A 268 -3.89 -9.53 5.11
CA SER A 268 -4.59 -8.92 6.24
C SER A 268 -5.97 -9.55 6.34
N GLU A 269 -6.36 -9.94 7.55
CA GLU A 269 -7.75 -10.33 7.81
C GLU A 269 -8.59 -9.06 8.01
N GLY A 270 -9.74 -8.97 7.33
CA GLY A 270 -10.67 -7.85 7.44
C GLY A 270 -11.73 -8.03 8.53
N PHE A 271 -11.95 -9.25 9.02
CA PHE A 271 -13.02 -9.64 9.95
C PHE A 271 -14.43 -9.17 9.54
N SER A 272 -14.60 -8.84 8.25
CA SER A 272 -15.84 -8.37 7.65
C SER A 272 -16.80 -9.53 7.31
N ALA A 273 -16.34 -10.77 7.49
CA ALA A 273 -16.92 -11.99 6.90
C ALA A 273 -17.03 -11.97 5.37
N ASN A 274 -16.44 -10.98 4.70
CA ASN A 274 -16.56 -10.71 3.27
C ASN A 274 -15.19 -10.50 2.60
N GLY A 275 -14.11 -11.01 3.21
CA GLY A 275 -12.74 -10.90 2.75
C GLY A 275 -11.95 -9.72 3.30
N GLY A 276 -10.72 -9.58 2.80
CA GLY A 276 -9.77 -8.55 3.20
C GLY A 276 -9.92 -7.21 2.46
N PRO A 277 -9.14 -6.19 2.87
CA PRO A 277 -9.23 -4.82 2.34
C PRO A 277 -8.89 -4.70 0.84
N VAL A 278 -7.88 -5.41 0.35
CA VAL A 278 -7.51 -5.39 -1.07
C VAL A 278 -8.64 -5.98 -1.91
N PHE A 279 -9.25 -7.06 -1.45
CA PHE A 279 -10.43 -7.64 -2.09
C PHE A 279 -11.64 -6.71 -2.08
N ALA A 280 -11.91 -6.01 -0.98
CA ALA A 280 -13.02 -5.06 -0.92
C ALA A 280 -12.88 -3.95 -1.97
N GLU A 281 -11.70 -3.34 -2.08
CA GLU A 281 -11.41 -2.28 -3.05
C GLU A 281 -11.39 -2.80 -4.49
N THR A 282 -10.79 -3.98 -4.72
CA THR A 282 -10.77 -4.62 -6.05
C THR A 282 -12.19 -4.93 -6.53
N ARG A 283 -13.02 -5.50 -5.66
CA ARG A 283 -14.42 -5.78 -5.97
C ARG A 283 -15.21 -4.50 -6.27
N SER A 284 -14.95 -3.42 -5.54
CA SER A 284 -15.55 -2.11 -5.82
C SER A 284 -15.13 -1.58 -7.18
N ALA A 285 -13.84 -1.66 -7.53
CA ALA A 285 -13.32 -1.21 -8.81
C ALA A 285 -13.92 -1.97 -10.01
N LEU A 286 -14.21 -3.26 -9.84
CA LEU A 286 -14.79 -4.10 -10.88
C LEU A 286 -16.33 -4.05 -10.94
N TYR A 287 -16.99 -3.37 -10.00
CA TYR A 287 -18.45 -3.43 -9.86
C TYR A 287 -19.17 -2.86 -11.09
N ASP A 288 -18.67 -1.75 -11.63
CA ASP A 288 -19.26 -1.01 -12.75
C ASP A 288 -18.96 -1.64 -14.12
N LEU A 289 -18.12 -2.68 -14.18
CA LEU A 289 -17.90 -3.42 -15.41
C LEU A 289 -19.15 -4.25 -15.76
N ARG A 290 -19.63 -4.09 -17.00
CA ARG A 290 -20.78 -4.85 -17.51
C ARG A 290 -20.53 -6.36 -17.50
N GLU A 291 -19.36 -6.75 -17.98
CA GLU A 291 -18.83 -8.11 -17.89
C GLU A 291 -17.60 -8.04 -17.01
N ARG A 292 -17.58 -8.86 -15.96
CA ARG A 292 -16.53 -8.85 -14.94
C ARG A 292 -16.05 -10.27 -14.67
N PRO A 293 -14.77 -10.45 -14.33
CA PRO A 293 -14.25 -11.78 -14.01
C PRO A 293 -14.94 -12.36 -12.77
N TYR A 294 -14.92 -13.68 -12.66
CA TYR A 294 -15.13 -14.33 -11.38
C TYR A 294 -14.07 -13.86 -10.40
N LEU A 295 -14.46 -13.50 -9.18
CA LEU A 295 -13.55 -12.91 -8.20
C LEU A 295 -13.61 -13.72 -6.90
N ILE A 296 -12.46 -14.18 -6.43
CA ILE A 296 -12.31 -14.85 -5.14
C ILE A 296 -11.28 -14.12 -4.27
N ASN A 297 -11.40 -14.29 -2.96
CA ASN A 297 -10.46 -13.78 -1.96
C ASN A 297 -9.75 -14.92 -1.25
N ILE A 298 -8.45 -14.72 -1.05
CA ILE A 298 -7.59 -15.63 -0.30
C ILE A 298 -6.83 -14.82 0.73
N VAL A 299 -7.16 -15.00 2.00
CA VAL A 299 -6.37 -14.48 3.11
C VAL A 299 -5.21 -15.43 3.36
N TYR A 300 -4.00 -14.88 3.43
CA TYR A 300 -2.77 -15.67 3.48
C TYR A 300 -1.67 -14.97 4.27
N GLY A 301 -0.59 -15.69 4.53
CA GLY A 301 0.67 -15.10 4.99
C GLY A 301 0.65 -14.41 6.36
N LEU A 302 -0.48 -14.49 7.08
CA LEU A 302 -0.67 -13.78 8.34
C LEU A 302 0.40 -14.17 9.35
N GLY A 303 0.99 -13.17 10.00
CA GLY A 303 2.03 -13.39 10.99
C GLY A 303 3.26 -14.11 10.45
N GLY A 304 3.66 -13.83 9.21
CA GLY A 304 4.87 -14.35 8.57
C GLY A 304 4.75 -15.78 8.08
N ARG A 305 3.53 -16.29 7.87
CA ARG A 305 3.34 -17.63 7.34
C ARG A 305 3.82 -17.69 5.89
N ASP A 306 4.63 -18.69 5.58
CA ASP A 306 5.22 -18.83 4.25
C ASP A 306 4.16 -19.01 3.16
N MET A 307 4.44 -18.47 1.97
CA MET A 307 3.62 -18.58 0.77
C MET A 307 4.54 -19.01 -0.37
N LYS A 308 4.42 -20.28 -0.77
CA LYS A 308 5.33 -20.89 -1.74
C LYS A 308 4.80 -20.76 -3.17
N VAL A 309 5.69 -20.97 -4.13
CA VAL A 309 5.35 -21.04 -5.56
C VAL A 309 4.23 -22.06 -5.79
N GLU A 310 4.33 -23.25 -5.19
CA GLU A 310 3.34 -24.33 -5.36
C GLU A 310 1.97 -23.96 -4.79
N ASP A 311 1.91 -23.11 -3.77
CA ASP A 311 0.64 -22.65 -3.23
C ASP A 311 -0.03 -21.66 -4.19
N ILE A 312 0.74 -20.80 -4.85
CA ILE A 312 0.24 -19.90 -5.90
C ILE A 312 -0.22 -20.70 -7.13
N GLU A 313 0.50 -21.77 -7.50
CA GLU A 313 0.07 -22.68 -8.58
C GLU A 313 -1.30 -23.30 -8.29
N LYS A 314 -1.56 -23.74 -7.05
CA LYS A 314 -2.88 -24.24 -6.64
C LYS A 314 -3.98 -23.19 -6.79
N ILE A 315 -3.67 -21.92 -6.51
CA ILE A 315 -4.62 -20.82 -6.71
C ILE A 315 -4.98 -20.70 -8.19
N PHE A 316 -3.99 -20.72 -9.09
CA PHE A 316 -4.24 -20.66 -10.52
C PHE A 316 -4.99 -21.87 -11.05
N SER A 317 -4.70 -23.08 -10.56
CA SER A 317 -5.49 -24.28 -10.90
C SER A 317 -6.96 -24.09 -10.53
N ARG A 318 -7.24 -23.57 -9.32
CA ARG A 318 -8.59 -23.24 -8.89
C ARG A 318 -9.25 -22.18 -9.78
N LEU A 319 -8.51 -21.14 -10.18
CA LEU A 319 -9.03 -20.12 -11.11
C LEU A 319 -9.36 -20.71 -12.48
N ALA A 320 -8.54 -21.65 -12.98
CA ALA A 320 -8.78 -22.36 -14.23
C ALA A 320 -10.07 -23.18 -14.18
N ASP A 321 -10.30 -23.90 -13.07
CA ASP A 321 -11.54 -24.65 -12.85
C ASP A 321 -12.75 -23.71 -12.84
N ILE A 322 -12.69 -22.60 -12.10
CA ILE A 322 -13.76 -21.58 -12.05
C ILE A 322 -14.03 -21.02 -13.46
N ALA A 323 -12.98 -20.70 -14.21
CA ALA A 323 -13.11 -20.16 -15.56
C ALA A 323 -13.70 -21.18 -16.56
N ALA A 324 -13.49 -22.48 -16.34
CA ALA A 324 -14.01 -23.55 -17.18
C ALA A 324 -15.46 -23.94 -16.85
N THR A 325 -15.82 -23.98 -15.57
CA THR A 325 -17.13 -24.48 -15.10
C THR A 325 -18.13 -23.38 -14.78
N GLY A 326 -17.64 -22.19 -14.41
CA GLY A 326 -18.46 -21.12 -13.83
C GLY A 326 -18.84 -21.36 -12.36
N GLU A 327 -18.38 -22.45 -11.74
CA GLU A 327 -18.65 -22.78 -10.34
C GLU A 327 -17.57 -22.17 -9.42
N ILE A 328 -17.92 -21.10 -8.70
CA ILE A 328 -16.95 -20.33 -7.89
C ILE A 328 -16.55 -21.05 -6.58
N GLY A 329 -17.50 -21.78 -5.98
CA GLY A 329 -17.36 -22.29 -4.62
C GLY A 329 -17.23 -21.17 -3.57
N PRO A 330 -16.54 -21.41 -2.43
CA PRO A 330 -16.36 -20.42 -1.38
C PRO A 330 -15.55 -19.20 -1.84
N VAL A 331 -16.17 -18.02 -1.89
CA VAL A 331 -15.51 -16.79 -2.37
C VAL A 331 -14.40 -16.33 -1.45
N TYR A 332 -14.57 -16.44 -0.13
CA TYR A 332 -13.62 -15.98 0.86
C TYR A 332 -13.03 -17.18 1.60
N THR A 333 -11.72 -17.37 1.46
CA THR A 333 -11.00 -18.54 1.97
C THR A 333 -9.67 -18.15 2.60
N HIS A 334 -9.12 -19.05 3.42
CA HIS A 334 -7.80 -18.89 4.03
C HIS A 334 -6.84 -19.94 3.48
N MET A 335 -5.62 -19.53 3.18
CA MET A 335 -4.57 -20.43 2.72
C MET A 335 -3.46 -20.58 3.75
N GLY A 336 -2.93 -21.80 3.85
CA GLY A 336 -1.83 -22.14 4.73
C GLY A 336 -2.25 -22.56 6.13
N GLN A 337 -3.49 -22.35 6.58
CA GLN A 337 -3.94 -22.84 7.90
C GLN A 337 -3.87 -24.37 8.00
N ARG A 338 -3.54 -24.90 9.19
CA ARG A 338 -3.53 -26.35 9.42
C ARG A 338 -4.98 -26.84 9.46
N SER A 339 -5.35 -27.78 8.60
CA SER A 339 -6.64 -28.46 8.74
C SER A 339 -6.51 -29.61 9.76
N ARG A 340 -7.62 -29.99 10.38
CA ARG A 340 -7.65 -31.17 11.27
C ARG A 340 -7.48 -32.48 10.48
N GLU A 341 -7.75 -32.45 9.19
CA GLU A 341 -7.74 -33.59 8.26
C GLU A 341 -6.33 -33.97 7.80
N GLU A 342 -5.32 -33.09 7.96
CA GLU A 342 -3.91 -33.37 7.64
C GLU A 342 -3.18 -34.19 8.73
N LYS A 343 -3.91 -34.93 9.57
CA LYS A 343 -3.32 -35.84 10.57
C LYS A 343 -4.06 -37.19 10.61
N VAL A 344 -3.61 -38.14 9.80
CA VAL A 344 -3.03 -39.47 10.15
C VAL A 344 -2.73 -40.21 8.86
#